data_AF-A0A9J7L8Z8-F1
#
_entry.id   AF-A0A9J7L8Z8-F1
#
_cell.length_a   1.000
_cell.length_b   1.000
_cell.length_c   1.000
_cell.angle_alpha   90.00
_cell.angle_beta   90.00
_cell.angle_gamma   90.00
#
_symmetry.space_group_name_H-M   'P 1'
#
loop_
_entity.id
_entity.type
_entity.pdbx_description
1 polymer ?
#
loop_
_entity_poly.entity_id
_entity_poly.type
_entity_poly.pdbx_seq_one_letter_code
_entity_poly.pdbx_strand_id
1 'polypeptide(L)'
;MDTLMNYNNSEGVQYVPSEFGMVPDPDNMYNNVAADGFRGNFIGVVGRRAYDARLYSPFLQTWNGTAQYRAVSMLLPMRDVYQDGPSDPFWPVYRELLRSDHASFWREHPDLKAVQLTDTGQFRGHMQQCYHRECDDLRVVTEDGLLFLKKTTDAVTTTLLRLAGGGENCTDGPISSAPPTGRSVLQVATIAACLVTASLAVILD
;
A
#
# COMPACT_ATOMS: atom_id res chain seq x y z
N MET A 1 0.58 4.58 4.61
CA MET A 1 1.18 3.23 4.64
C MET A 1 1.06 2.74 6.08
N ASP A 2 0.74 1.48 6.27
CA ASP A 2 0.67 0.81 7.57
C ASP A 2 1.49 -0.47 7.48
N THR A 3 2.11 -0.92 8.57
CA THR A 3 2.97 -2.12 8.74
C THR A 3 3.47 -2.79 7.43
N LEU A 4 4.78 -2.88 7.22
CA LEU A 4 5.34 -3.40 5.95
C LEU A 4 6.49 -4.40 6.12
N MET A 5 6.72 -4.88 7.33
CA MET A 5 7.87 -5.75 7.66
C MET A 5 7.45 -7.15 8.10
N ASN A 6 6.17 -7.49 8.03
CA ASN A 6 5.63 -8.79 8.47
C ASN A 6 5.39 -9.77 7.31
N TYR A 7 6.18 -9.67 6.23
CA TYR A 7 6.10 -10.62 5.12
C TYR A 7 6.26 -12.07 5.64
N ASN A 8 5.35 -12.95 5.25
CA ASN A 8 5.43 -14.36 5.62
C ASN A 8 4.80 -15.24 4.54
N ASN A 9 5.64 -16.00 3.84
CA ASN A 9 5.20 -16.87 2.77
C ASN A 9 4.72 -18.24 3.25
N SER A 10 4.59 -18.52 4.55
CA SER A 10 4.09 -19.82 5.03
C SER A 10 2.56 -19.91 4.89
N GLU A 11 2.02 -21.11 4.66
CA GLU A 11 0.56 -21.30 4.59
C GLU A 11 -0.12 -21.04 5.93
N GLY A 12 -1.36 -20.55 5.89
CA GLY A 12 -2.20 -20.34 7.07
C GLY A 12 -1.80 -19.18 7.98
N VAL A 13 -0.79 -18.38 7.61
CA VAL A 13 -0.30 -17.27 8.45
C VAL A 13 -1.09 -15.98 8.25
N GLN A 14 -1.87 -15.86 7.17
CA GLN A 14 -2.80 -14.76 6.97
C GLN A 14 -4.18 -15.14 7.47
N TYR A 15 -4.65 -14.46 8.51
CA TYR A 15 -6.04 -14.52 8.91
C TYR A 15 -6.86 -13.57 8.04
N VAL A 16 -7.99 -14.06 7.53
CA VAL A 16 -9.02 -13.24 6.86
C VAL A 16 -10.37 -13.69 7.40
N PRO A 17 -11.16 -12.81 8.04
CA PRO A 17 -12.50 -13.14 8.49
C PRO A 17 -13.37 -13.62 7.31
N SER A 18 -14.18 -14.65 7.53
CA SER A 18 -15.00 -15.28 6.48
C SER A 18 -16.01 -14.34 5.83
N GLU A 19 -16.42 -13.29 6.55
CA GLU A 19 -17.33 -12.24 6.10
C GLU A 19 -16.77 -11.49 4.88
N PHE A 20 -15.44 -11.38 4.76
CA PHE A 20 -14.81 -10.82 3.56
C PHE A 20 -15.09 -11.65 2.30
N GLY A 21 -15.31 -12.96 2.45
CA GLY A 21 -15.71 -13.84 1.35
C GLY A 21 -17.17 -13.68 0.90
N MET A 22 -18.00 -13.01 1.72
CA MET A 22 -19.41 -12.75 1.40
C MET A 22 -19.60 -11.51 0.52
N VAL A 23 -18.59 -10.64 0.43
CA VAL A 23 -18.65 -9.42 -0.41
C VAL A 23 -18.71 -9.83 -1.90
N PRO A 24 -19.71 -9.35 -2.65
CA PRO A 24 -19.91 -9.69 -4.06
C PRO A 24 -18.92 -8.92 -4.94
N ASP A 25 -17.67 -9.36 -4.90
CA ASP A 25 -16.57 -8.84 -5.69
C ASP A 25 -15.86 -10.01 -6.37
N PRO A 26 -15.83 -10.09 -7.71
CA PRO A 26 -15.21 -11.21 -8.42
C PRO A 26 -13.71 -11.35 -8.10
N ASP A 27 -13.06 -10.24 -7.73
CA ASP A 27 -11.67 -10.19 -7.31
C ASP A 27 -11.53 -9.96 -5.80
N ASN A 28 -12.51 -10.43 -5.00
CA ASN A 28 -12.48 -10.18 -3.56
C ASN A 28 -11.19 -10.73 -2.92
N MET A 29 -10.72 -10.01 -1.90
CA MET A 29 -9.47 -10.32 -1.22
C MET A 29 -9.48 -11.74 -0.62
N TYR A 30 -10.62 -12.17 -0.08
CA TYR A 30 -10.74 -13.48 0.57
C TYR A 30 -10.40 -14.63 -0.38
N ASN A 31 -11.02 -14.68 -1.55
CA ASN A 31 -10.80 -15.76 -2.52
C ASN A 31 -9.36 -15.74 -3.06
N ASN A 32 -8.79 -14.56 -3.28
CA ASN A 32 -7.41 -14.39 -3.75
C ASN A 32 -6.36 -14.88 -2.74
N VAL A 33 -6.63 -14.70 -1.45
CA VAL A 33 -5.77 -15.16 -0.34
C VAL A 33 -6.00 -16.65 -0.07
N ALA A 34 -7.25 -17.11 -0.10
CA ALA A 34 -7.61 -18.51 0.10
C ALA A 34 -7.02 -19.42 -0.99
N ALA A 35 -7.04 -18.98 -2.26
CA ALA A 35 -6.47 -19.71 -3.38
C ALA A 35 -4.94 -19.91 -3.29
N ASP A 36 -4.27 -19.13 -2.43
CA ASP A 36 -2.83 -19.22 -2.18
C ASP A 36 -2.51 -19.78 -0.78
N GLY A 37 -3.45 -20.54 -0.20
CA GLY A 37 -3.25 -21.23 1.07
C GLY A 37 -3.14 -20.27 2.26
N PHE A 38 -3.78 -19.10 2.20
CA PHE A 38 -3.73 -18.09 3.26
C PHE A 38 -2.29 -17.67 3.64
N ARG A 39 -1.42 -17.53 2.63
CA ARG A 39 -0.08 -16.97 2.80
C ARG A 39 -0.14 -15.46 3.00
N GLY A 40 0.81 -14.93 3.77
CA GLY A 40 1.03 -13.49 3.98
C GLY A 40 2.10 -12.92 3.04
N ASN A 41 2.13 -13.36 1.78
CA ASN A 41 3.15 -13.05 0.77
C ASN A 41 2.76 -11.89 -0.16
N PHE A 42 1.84 -11.04 0.27
CA PHE A 42 1.26 -9.99 -0.56
C PHE A 42 1.28 -8.62 0.12
N ILE A 43 1.27 -7.58 -0.72
CA ILE A 43 0.92 -6.23 -0.30
C ILE A 43 -0.59 -6.01 -0.49
N GLY A 44 -1.25 -5.57 0.57
CA GLY A 44 -2.64 -5.14 0.54
C GLY A 44 -2.76 -3.72 0.02
N VAL A 45 -3.69 -3.49 -0.91
CA VAL A 45 -3.97 -2.18 -1.50
C VAL A 45 -5.42 -1.81 -1.24
N VAL A 46 -5.65 -0.90 -0.31
CA VAL A 46 -6.99 -0.41 0.06
C VAL A 46 -7.27 0.90 -0.66
N GLY A 47 -8.44 1.02 -1.26
CA GLY A 47 -8.88 2.23 -1.97
C GLY A 47 -10.36 2.16 -2.37
N ARG A 48 -10.89 3.21 -2.99
CA ARG A 48 -12.22 3.20 -3.61
C ARG A 48 -12.08 2.94 -5.11
N ARG A 49 -12.77 1.90 -5.60
CA ARG A 49 -12.56 1.32 -6.94
C ARG A 49 -12.60 2.33 -8.09
N ALA A 50 -13.62 3.16 -8.17
CA ALA A 50 -13.73 4.12 -9.27
C ALA A 50 -12.99 5.44 -9.00
N TYR A 51 -12.66 5.74 -7.74
CA TYR A 51 -12.29 7.09 -7.31
C TYR A 51 -10.79 7.24 -7.04
N ASP A 52 -10.17 6.23 -6.44
CA ASP A 52 -8.75 6.23 -6.10
C ASP A 52 -7.88 5.51 -7.15
N ALA A 53 -8.47 5.09 -8.27
CA ALA A 53 -7.78 4.36 -9.36
C ALA A 53 -6.57 5.11 -9.92
N ARG A 54 -6.59 6.44 -9.90
CA ARG A 54 -5.44 7.26 -10.32
C ARG A 54 -4.22 7.09 -9.40
N LEU A 55 -4.42 6.70 -8.14
CA LEU A 55 -3.34 6.46 -7.19
C LEU A 55 -2.91 4.98 -7.19
N TYR A 56 -3.87 4.05 -7.04
CA TYR A 56 -3.49 2.64 -6.90
C TYR A 56 -3.13 1.95 -8.21
N SER A 57 -3.68 2.37 -9.37
CA SER A 57 -3.38 1.67 -10.64
C SER A 57 -1.92 1.83 -11.06
N PRO A 58 -1.33 3.04 -11.01
CA PRO A 58 0.10 3.19 -11.24
C PRO A 58 0.95 2.37 -10.27
N PHE A 59 0.56 2.30 -8.99
CA PHE A 59 1.23 1.45 -8.01
C PHE A 59 1.18 -0.02 -8.39
N LEU A 60 0.01 -0.56 -8.72
CA LEU A 60 -0.13 -1.97 -9.11
C LEU A 60 0.68 -2.30 -10.38
N GLN A 61 0.75 -1.38 -11.34
CA GLN A 61 1.56 -1.52 -12.55
C GLN A 61 3.05 -1.55 -12.21
N THR A 62 3.52 -0.65 -11.36
CA THR A 62 4.93 -0.60 -10.93
C THR A 62 5.30 -1.78 -10.03
N TRP A 63 4.39 -2.21 -9.15
CA TRP A 63 4.59 -3.35 -8.27
C TRP A 63 4.91 -4.61 -9.06
N ASN A 64 4.22 -4.81 -10.20
CA ASN A 64 4.41 -5.93 -11.13
C ASN A 64 4.54 -7.26 -10.36
N GLY A 65 3.42 -7.69 -9.76
CA GLY A 65 3.40 -8.77 -8.78
C GLY A 65 4.03 -10.07 -9.30
N THR A 66 4.71 -10.78 -8.40
CA THR A 66 5.29 -12.10 -8.67
C THR A 66 4.65 -13.13 -7.74
N ALA A 67 4.92 -14.42 -7.97
CA ALA A 67 4.49 -15.47 -7.05
C ALA A 67 5.06 -15.28 -5.62
N GLN A 68 6.24 -14.65 -5.49
CA GLN A 68 6.85 -14.34 -4.20
C GLN A 68 6.25 -13.09 -3.54
N TYR A 69 5.96 -12.07 -4.34
CA TYR A 69 5.52 -10.74 -3.88
C TYR A 69 4.24 -10.34 -4.60
N ARG A 70 3.12 -10.87 -4.11
CA ARG A 70 1.80 -10.64 -4.71
C ARG A 70 1.24 -9.27 -4.31
N ALA A 71 0.21 -8.82 -5.01
CA ALA A 71 -0.62 -7.69 -4.59
C ALA A 71 -2.06 -8.16 -4.48
N VAL A 72 -2.77 -7.71 -3.46
CA VAL A 72 -4.18 -8.02 -3.26
C VAL A 72 -4.93 -6.71 -3.02
N SER A 73 -5.89 -6.44 -3.89
CA SER A 73 -6.70 -5.23 -3.84
C SER A 73 -7.91 -5.42 -2.92
N MET A 74 -8.19 -4.43 -2.09
CA MET A 74 -9.34 -4.36 -1.18
C MET A 74 -10.09 -3.07 -1.49
N LEU A 75 -10.95 -3.12 -2.52
CA LEU A 75 -11.51 -1.91 -3.11
C LEU A 75 -12.98 -1.71 -2.73
N LEU A 76 -13.28 -0.57 -2.12
CA LEU A 76 -14.65 -0.19 -1.75
C LEU A 76 -15.42 0.27 -3.00
N PRO A 77 -16.69 -0.15 -3.19
CA PRO A 77 -17.49 0.20 -4.37
C PRO A 77 -18.26 1.52 -4.22
N MET A 78 -17.80 2.45 -3.38
CA MET A 78 -18.53 3.69 -3.04
C MET A 78 -17.61 4.92 -3.08
N ARG A 79 -18.18 6.10 -3.37
CA ARG A 79 -17.45 7.39 -3.36
C ARG A 79 -17.37 7.94 -1.95
N ASP A 80 -18.54 8.18 -1.36
CA ASP A 80 -18.67 8.76 -0.03
C ASP A 80 -18.85 7.62 0.96
N VAL A 81 -17.71 7.13 1.47
CA VAL A 81 -17.68 5.97 2.35
C VAL A 81 -18.44 6.21 3.66
N TYR A 82 -18.52 7.46 4.13
CA TYR A 82 -19.15 7.78 5.41
C TYR A 82 -20.64 8.08 5.26
N GLN A 83 -21.08 8.59 4.11
CA GLN A 83 -22.50 8.77 3.80
C GLN A 83 -23.15 7.47 3.30
N ASP A 84 -22.55 6.80 2.31
CA ASP A 84 -23.16 5.66 1.63
C ASP A 84 -22.93 4.35 2.40
N GLY A 85 -21.75 4.23 3.02
CA GLY A 85 -21.29 3.03 3.72
C GLY A 85 -22.29 2.48 4.74
N PRO A 86 -22.80 3.26 5.72
CA PRO A 86 -23.72 2.76 6.75
C PRO A 86 -25.01 2.10 6.23
N SER A 87 -25.41 2.40 4.99
CA SER A 87 -26.59 1.81 4.35
C SER A 87 -26.29 0.53 3.54
N ASP A 88 -25.01 0.23 3.30
CA ASP A 88 -24.56 -0.92 2.54
C ASP A 88 -24.62 -2.21 3.40
N PRO A 89 -25.17 -3.33 2.89
CA PRO A 89 -25.26 -4.58 3.64
C PRO A 89 -23.90 -5.16 4.06
N PHE A 90 -22.81 -4.79 3.38
CA PHE A 90 -21.43 -5.21 3.68
C PHE A 90 -20.64 -4.16 4.46
N TRP A 91 -21.30 -3.13 4.99
CA TRP A 91 -20.67 -2.11 5.82
C TRP A 91 -19.76 -2.64 6.94
N PRO A 92 -20.13 -3.71 7.67
CA PRO A 92 -19.24 -4.26 8.70
C PRO A 92 -17.86 -4.67 8.14
N VAL A 93 -17.80 -5.16 6.90
CA VAL A 93 -16.55 -5.53 6.23
C VAL A 93 -15.81 -4.28 5.74
N TYR A 94 -16.51 -3.35 5.07
CA TYR A 94 -15.87 -2.14 4.54
C TYR A 94 -15.31 -1.24 5.65
N ARG A 95 -15.95 -1.20 6.81
CA ARG A 95 -15.47 -0.44 7.96
C ARG A 95 -14.10 -0.94 8.47
N GLU A 96 -13.80 -2.23 8.36
CA GLU A 96 -12.48 -2.76 8.74
C GLU A 96 -11.35 -2.24 7.82
N LEU A 97 -11.69 -1.79 6.62
CA LEU A 97 -10.74 -1.17 5.69
C LEU A 97 -10.50 0.32 5.97
N LEU A 98 -11.08 0.88 7.04
CA LEU A 98 -10.97 2.30 7.42
C LEU A 98 -10.04 2.53 8.63
N ARG A 99 -9.18 1.56 8.94
CA ARG A 99 -8.39 1.51 10.18
C ARG A 99 -7.08 2.31 10.15
N SER A 100 -6.83 3.08 9.10
CA SER A 100 -5.61 3.88 8.94
C SER A 100 -5.93 5.28 8.38
N ASP A 101 -4.91 6.12 8.24
CA ASP A 101 -5.06 7.57 8.01
C ASP A 101 -5.71 7.93 6.67
N HIS A 102 -5.70 7.04 5.67
CA HIS A 102 -6.41 7.26 4.40
C HIS A 102 -7.91 7.51 4.62
N ALA A 103 -8.48 6.91 5.66
CA ALA A 103 -9.88 7.09 6.01
C ALA A 103 -10.20 8.51 6.49
N SER A 104 -9.22 9.28 6.96
CA SER A 104 -9.41 10.69 7.34
C SER A 104 -9.63 11.58 6.12
N PHE A 105 -8.90 11.33 5.02
CA PHE A 105 -9.09 12.04 3.74
C PHE A 105 -10.50 11.83 3.21
N TRP A 106 -10.98 10.58 3.21
CA TRP A 106 -12.33 10.26 2.76
C TRP A 106 -13.42 10.84 3.66
N ARG A 107 -13.13 11.04 4.95
CA ARG A 107 -14.06 11.66 5.91
C ARG A 107 -14.17 13.17 5.70
N GLU A 108 -13.03 13.80 5.47
CA GLU A 108 -12.96 15.25 5.26
C GLU A 108 -13.72 15.65 4.00
N HIS A 109 -13.49 14.93 2.88
CA HIS A 109 -14.21 15.20 1.65
C HIS A 109 -14.21 13.98 0.71
N PRO A 110 -15.36 13.61 0.09
CA PRO A 110 -15.45 12.45 -0.80
C PRO A 110 -14.58 12.56 -2.06
N ASP A 111 -14.10 13.75 -2.42
CA ASP A 111 -13.19 13.93 -3.57
C ASP A 111 -11.70 13.85 -3.23
N LEU A 112 -11.33 13.87 -1.95
CA LEU A 112 -9.94 13.65 -1.57
C LEU A 112 -9.58 12.18 -1.82
N LYS A 113 -8.56 11.97 -2.63
CA LYS A 113 -8.10 10.64 -3.00
C LYS A 113 -7.05 10.17 -2.03
N ALA A 114 -7.17 8.92 -1.59
CA ALA A 114 -6.21 8.30 -0.71
C ALA A 114 -6.19 6.79 -0.94
N VAL A 115 -5.02 6.19 -0.72
CA VAL A 115 -4.82 4.74 -0.78
C VAL A 115 -3.99 4.30 0.41
N GLN A 116 -4.29 3.13 0.97
CA GLN A 116 -3.45 2.50 1.98
C GLN A 116 -2.76 1.30 1.37
N LEU A 117 -1.43 1.26 1.55
CA LEU A 117 -0.61 0.09 1.33
C LEU A 117 -0.29 -0.53 2.70
N THR A 118 -0.47 -1.85 2.83
CA THR A 118 -0.34 -2.55 4.10
C THR A 118 0.08 -4.01 3.94
N ASP A 119 0.83 -4.55 4.91
CA ASP A 119 1.05 -5.99 5.09
C ASP A 119 -0.07 -6.66 5.93
N THR A 120 -1.19 -5.97 6.17
CA THR A 120 -2.36 -6.40 6.98
C THR A 120 -2.12 -6.52 8.50
N GLY A 121 -0.94 -6.16 8.99
CA GLY A 121 -0.67 -5.91 10.41
C GLY A 121 -1.15 -7.05 11.31
N GLN A 122 -2.08 -6.75 12.22
CA GLN A 122 -2.65 -7.69 13.19
C GLN A 122 -3.30 -8.94 12.60
N PHE A 123 -3.45 -9.05 11.28
CA PHE A 123 -4.01 -10.23 10.62
C PHE A 123 -2.94 -11.19 10.09
N ARG A 124 -1.64 -10.88 10.23
CA ARG A 124 -0.55 -11.67 9.64
C ARG A 124 0.46 -12.17 10.66
N GLY A 125 0.72 -13.47 10.62
CA GLY A 125 1.79 -14.15 11.35
C GLY A 125 1.89 -13.74 12.82
N HIS A 126 3.09 -13.32 13.23
CA HIS A 126 3.39 -12.92 14.60
C HIS A 126 2.53 -11.76 15.12
N MET A 127 2.16 -10.83 14.24
CA MET A 127 1.40 -9.63 14.62
C MET A 127 -0.02 -9.96 15.07
N GLN A 128 -0.56 -11.14 14.74
CA GLN A 128 -1.84 -11.60 15.30
C GLN A 128 -1.84 -11.67 16.84
N GLN A 129 -0.67 -11.86 17.46
CA GLN A 129 -0.53 -11.94 18.91
C GLN A 129 0.21 -10.74 19.50
N CYS A 130 0.93 -9.97 18.67
CA CYS A 130 1.86 -8.94 19.13
C CYS A 130 1.55 -7.53 18.67
N TYR A 131 0.58 -7.30 17.78
CA TYR A 131 0.19 -5.95 17.37
C TYR A 131 -0.15 -5.05 18.56
N HIS A 132 0.54 -3.90 18.66
CA HIS A 132 0.43 -2.96 19.78
C HIS A 132 0.73 -3.58 21.16
N ARG A 133 1.62 -4.56 21.23
CA ARG A 133 2.13 -5.15 22.48
C ARG A 133 3.65 -5.03 22.55
N GLU A 134 4.24 -5.40 23.69
CA GLU A 134 5.68 -5.28 23.92
C GLU A 134 6.55 -6.11 22.94
N CYS A 135 5.98 -7.14 22.31
CA CYS A 135 6.66 -7.94 21.28
C CYS A 135 6.57 -7.35 19.86
N ASP A 136 5.91 -6.21 19.67
CA ASP A 136 5.89 -5.47 18.40
C ASP A 136 7.21 -4.70 18.20
N ASP A 137 8.27 -5.43 17.88
CA ASP A 137 9.62 -4.87 17.73
C ASP A 137 10.43 -5.56 16.62
N LEU A 138 11.67 -5.10 16.44
CA LEU A 138 12.53 -5.52 15.33
C LEU A 138 13.05 -6.96 15.44
N ARG A 139 12.85 -7.67 16.56
CA ARG A 139 13.34 -9.05 16.75
C ARG A 139 12.72 -10.05 15.77
N VAL A 140 11.54 -9.73 15.24
CA VAL A 140 10.81 -10.60 14.31
C VAL A 140 11.01 -10.23 12.83
N VAL A 141 11.80 -9.19 12.56
CA VAL A 141 12.11 -8.77 11.18
C VAL A 141 13.06 -9.78 10.54
N THR A 142 12.68 -10.27 9.37
CA THR A 142 13.46 -11.23 8.57
C THR A 142 14.07 -10.57 7.34
N GLU A 143 15.03 -11.24 6.69
CA GLU A 143 15.59 -10.79 5.41
C GLU A 143 14.49 -10.64 4.34
N ASP A 144 13.57 -11.61 4.24
CA ASP A 144 12.42 -11.52 3.33
C ASP A 144 11.51 -10.31 3.65
N GLY A 145 11.31 -10.01 4.94
CA GLY A 145 10.59 -8.80 5.38
C GLY A 145 11.26 -7.51 4.92
N LEU A 146 12.60 -7.44 4.99
CA LEU A 146 13.37 -6.30 4.50
C LEU A 146 13.34 -6.20 2.97
N LEU A 147 13.41 -7.33 2.25
CA LEU A 147 13.29 -7.34 0.79
C LEU A 147 11.89 -6.93 0.32
N PHE A 148 10.84 -7.35 1.03
CA PHE A 148 9.47 -6.92 0.79
C PHE A 148 9.29 -5.42 1.03
N LEU A 149 9.86 -4.88 2.13
CA LEU A 149 9.87 -3.44 2.40
C LEU A 149 10.64 -2.67 1.31
N LYS A 150 11.80 -3.19 0.89
CA LYS A 150 12.57 -2.59 -0.22
C LYS A 150 11.73 -2.54 -1.49
N LYS A 151 11.14 -3.65 -1.91
CA LYS A 151 10.27 -3.69 -3.11
C LYS A 151 9.10 -2.71 -3.00
N THR A 152 8.51 -2.59 -1.81
CA THR A 152 7.43 -1.62 -1.54
C THR A 152 7.93 -0.19 -1.70
N THR A 153 9.10 0.12 -1.15
CA THR A 153 9.71 1.46 -1.22
C THR A 153 10.07 1.82 -2.66
N ASP A 154 10.68 0.90 -3.41
CA ASP A 154 10.99 1.09 -4.82
C ASP A 154 9.69 1.36 -5.61
N ALA A 155 8.65 0.56 -5.39
CA ALA A 155 7.39 0.69 -6.11
C ALA A 155 6.65 2.00 -5.78
N VAL A 156 6.64 2.42 -4.52
CA VAL A 156 6.08 3.72 -4.12
C VAL A 156 6.87 4.86 -4.75
N THR A 157 8.20 4.81 -4.70
CA THR A 157 9.06 5.86 -5.27
C THR A 157 8.83 6.03 -6.77
N THR A 158 8.85 4.93 -7.52
CA THR A 158 8.57 4.96 -8.96
C THR A 158 7.14 5.42 -9.26
N THR A 159 6.16 5.03 -8.44
CA THR A 159 4.78 5.51 -8.57
C THR A 159 4.69 7.02 -8.40
N LEU A 160 5.34 7.58 -7.38
CA LEU A 160 5.36 9.01 -7.12
C LEU A 160 6.03 9.78 -8.26
N LEU A 161 7.17 9.29 -8.77
CA LEU A 161 7.84 9.89 -9.93
C LEU A 161 6.92 9.92 -11.15
N ARG A 162 6.17 8.83 -11.39
CA ARG A 162 5.21 8.76 -12.49
C ARG A 162 4.05 9.74 -12.30
N LEU A 163 3.48 9.81 -11.10
CA LEU A 163 2.38 10.74 -10.78
C LEU A 163 2.81 12.21 -10.87
N ALA A 164 4.08 12.51 -10.58
CA ALA A 164 4.66 13.84 -10.69
C ALA A 164 5.04 14.23 -12.14
N GLY A 165 4.80 13.38 -13.14
CA GLY A 165 5.23 13.61 -14.54
C GLY A 165 6.73 13.42 -14.77
N GLY A 166 7.46 12.85 -13.80
CA GLY A 166 8.91 12.66 -13.83
C GLY A 166 9.42 11.69 -14.89
N GLY A 167 8.53 10.89 -15.51
CA GLY A 167 8.90 9.95 -16.59
C GLY A 167 9.38 10.62 -17.89
N GLU A 168 9.10 11.92 -18.09
CA GLU A 168 9.51 12.64 -19.32
C GLU A 168 10.75 13.53 -19.13
N ASN A 169 11.11 13.88 -17.89
CA ASN A 169 12.19 14.86 -17.60
C ASN A 169 13.25 14.40 -16.58
N CYS A 170 13.06 13.28 -15.89
CA CYS A 170 14.08 12.73 -15.01
C CYS A 170 14.81 11.60 -15.75
N THR A 171 15.90 11.93 -16.45
CA THR A 171 16.76 10.90 -17.04
C THR A 171 17.43 10.09 -15.93
N ASP A 172 17.29 8.77 -16.02
CA ASP A 172 17.82 7.78 -15.09
C ASP A 172 19.35 7.90 -14.92
N GLY A 173 19.78 8.71 -13.97
CA GLY A 173 21.05 8.45 -13.28
C GLY A 173 20.89 7.16 -12.46
N PRO A 174 21.91 6.30 -12.35
CA PRO A 174 21.77 5.03 -11.67
C PRO A 174 21.38 5.25 -10.20
N ILE A 175 20.14 4.90 -9.85
CA ILE A 175 19.59 4.95 -8.47
C ILE A 175 20.20 3.83 -7.59
N SER A 176 21.11 3.01 -8.14
CA SER A 176 21.58 1.76 -7.53
C SER A 176 22.98 1.78 -6.91
N SER A 177 23.70 2.88 -6.84
CA SER A 177 24.95 2.91 -6.06
C SER A 177 24.74 3.63 -4.74
N ALA A 178 24.85 2.88 -3.64
CA ALA A 178 25.13 3.47 -2.33
C ALA A 178 26.29 4.47 -2.49
N PRO A 179 26.21 5.67 -1.90
CA PRO A 179 27.23 6.68 -2.11
C PRO A 179 28.56 6.13 -1.59
N PRO A 180 29.63 6.12 -2.40
CA PRO A 180 30.96 5.94 -1.85
C PRO A 180 31.17 7.08 -0.85
N THR A 181 31.63 6.71 0.34
CA THR A 181 31.96 7.62 1.43
C THR A 181 32.74 8.82 0.92
N GLY A 182 32.14 10.02 0.98
CA GLY A 182 32.85 11.28 0.78
C GLY A 182 32.18 12.26 -0.17
N ARG A 183 31.50 13.24 0.44
CA ARG A 183 31.28 14.62 -0.04
C ARG A 183 30.70 14.82 -1.45
N SER A 184 29.44 15.25 -1.47
CA SER A 184 29.02 16.40 -2.27
C SER A 184 27.63 16.88 -1.83
N VAL A 185 27.55 18.09 -1.28
CA VAL A 185 26.29 18.79 -0.92
C VAL A 185 25.45 19.11 -2.17
N LEU A 186 25.97 18.85 -3.38
CA LEU A 186 25.33 19.19 -4.65
C LEU A 186 24.26 18.18 -5.10
N GLN A 187 24.32 16.91 -4.69
CA GLN A 187 23.34 15.88 -5.11
C GLN A 187 21.99 16.00 -4.40
N VAL A 188 21.98 16.54 -3.18
CA VAL A 188 20.74 16.77 -2.41
C VAL A 188 19.94 17.94 -3.01
N ALA A 189 20.61 18.92 -3.62
CA ALA A 189 19.96 20.07 -4.23
C ALA A 189 19.15 19.70 -5.49
N THR A 190 19.60 18.73 -6.29
CA THR A 190 18.91 18.32 -7.52
C THR A 190 17.62 17.54 -7.25
N ILE A 191 17.61 16.72 -6.19
CA ILE A 191 16.40 15.98 -5.75
C ILE A 191 15.37 16.96 -5.15
N ALA A 192 15.84 17.92 -4.34
CA ALA A 192 14.98 18.97 -3.78
C ALA A 192 14.37 19.87 -4.88
N ALA A 193 15.12 20.18 -5.94
CA ALA A 193 14.63 20.98 -7.06
C ALA A 193 13.51 20.29 -7.85
N CYS A 194 13.53 18.95 -8.02
CA CYS A 194 12.44 18.21 -8.66
C CYS A 194 11.17 18.13 -7.80
N LEU A 195 11.32 18.03 -6.47
CA LEU A 195 10.18 18.01 -5.54
C LEU A 195 9.48 19.37 -5.44
N VAL A 196 10.23 20.48 -5.50
CA VAL A 196 9.68 21.84 -5.37
C VAL A 196 8.93 22.28 -6.63
N THR A 197 9.38 21.91 -7.83
CA THR A 197 8.66 22.23 -9.08
C THR A 197 7.41 21.38 -9.30
N ALA A 198 7.44 20.09 -8.93
CA ALA A 198 6.26 19.21 -9.01
C ALA A 198 5.15 19.61 -8.03
N SER A 199 5.51 20.13 -6.85
CA SER A 199 4.54 20.59 -5.84
C SER A 199 3.70 21.79 -6.29
N LEU A 200 4.19 22.61 -7.22
CA LEU A 200 3.46 23.78 -7.73
C LEU A 200 2.41 23.41 -8.78
N ALA A 201 2.60 22.31 -9.52
CA ALA A 201 1.68 21.88 -10.57
C ALA A 201 0.43 21.15 -10.01
N VAL A 202 0.57 20.46 -8.88
CA VAL A 202 -0.54 19.72 -8.23
C VAL A 202 -1.50 20.64 -7.47
N ILE A 203 -1.13 21.89 -7.22
CA ILE A 203 -1.97 22.88 -6.52
C ILE A 203 -2.84 23.70 -7.49
N LEU A 204 -2.60 23.62 -8.81
CA LEU A 204 -3.21 24.52 -9.80
C LEU A 204 -4.10 23.84 -10.86
N ASP A 205 -4.43 22.54 -10.73
CA ASP A 205 -5.38 21.83 -11.61
C ASP A 205 -6.44 21.04 -10.83
#